data_AF-A0A9C9GHP7-F1
#
_entry.id   AF-A0A9C9GHP7-F1
#
_cell.length_a   1.000
_cell.length_b   1.000
_cell.length_c   1.000
_cell.angle_alpha   90.00
_cell.angle_beta   90.00
_cell.angle_gamma   90.00
#
_symmetry.space_group_name_H-M   'P 1'
#
loop_
_entity.id
_entity.type
_entity.pdbx_description
1 polymer ?
#
loop_
_entity_poly.entity_id
_entity_poly.type
_entity_poly.pdbx_seq_one_letter_code
_entity_poly.pdbx_strand_id
1 'polypeptide(L)'
;MSREQAHTLRRSIDYFRINNYTYSMSKPDEIELKTALVAAATMKEHDKDPFFIAKTLLNQHYRLKFYEELQKAADRYLNHGQADRERMALLGCIEKIRTMERKLANDDIKDFGLE
;
A
#
# COMPACT_ATOMS: atom_id res chain seq x y z
N MET A 1 -28.41 -7.08 25.82
CA MET A 1 -26.98 -6.83 26.15
C MET A 1 -26.93 -6.19 27.53
N SER A 2 -26.20 -6.78 28.47
CA SER A 2 -26.11 -6.28 29.86
C SER A 2 -25.30 -4.97 29.93
N ARG A 3 -25.59 -4.09 30.92
CA ARG A 3 -24.82 -2.86 31.18
C ARG A 3 -23.32 -3.13 31.37
N GLU A 4 -22.99 -4.30 31.92
CA GLU A 4 -21.63 -4.76 32.12
C GLU A 4 -20.94 -5.13 30.81
N GLN A 5 -21.66 -5.76 29.87
CA GLN A 5 -21.15 -6.07 28.53
C GLN A 5 -20.93 -4.80 27.70
N ALA A 6 -21.82 -3.82 27.81
CA ALA A 6 -21.66 -2.52 27.14
C ALA A 6 -20.46 -1.74 27.69
N HIS A 7 -20.23 -1.80 29.01
CA HIS A 7 -19.10 -1.15 29.65
C HIS A 7 -17.76 -1.83 29.30
N THR A 8 -17.73 -3.16 29.24
CA THR A 8 -16.55 -3.93 28.81
C THR A 8 -16.23 -3.68 27.34
N LEU A 9 -17.25 -3.65 26.46
CA LEU A 9 -17.07 -3.33 25.04
C LEU A 9 -16.57 -1.89 24.84
N ARG A 10 -17.08 -0.95 25.63
CA ARG A 10 -16.62 0.43 25.61
C ARG A 10 -15.19 0.57 26.11
N ARG A 11 -14.82 -0.14 27.19
CA ARG A 11 -13.43 -0.23 27.64
C ARG A 11 -12.50 -0.86 26.62
N SER A 12 -12.92 -1.89 25.89
CA SER A 12 -12.10 -2.49 24.83
C SER A 12 -11.93 -1.56 23.63
N ILE A 13 -12.98 -0.81 23.26
CA ILE A 13 -12.93 0.21 22.20
C ILE A 13 -12.02 1.37 22.64
N ASP A 14 -12.15 1.82 23.89
CA ASP A 14 -11.31 2.90 24.43
C ASP A 14 -9.85 2.45 24.58
N TYR A 15 -9.59 1.19 24.95
CA TYR A 15 -8.24 0.61 24.97
C TYR A 15 -7.63 0.52 23.56
N PHE A 16 -8.43 0.17 22.55
CA PHE A 16 -8.01 0.20 21.15
C PHE A 16 -7.77 1.63 20.64
N ARG A 17 -8.53 2.60 21.17
CA ARG A 17 -8.44 4.01 20.79
C ARG A 17 -7.28 4.76 21.48
N ILE A 18 -6.94 4.39 22.71
CA ILE A 18 -5.88 5.02 23.52
C ILE A 18 -4.49 4.50 23.11
N ASN A 19 -4.35 3.21 22.79
CA ASN A 19 -3.04 2.64 22.39
C ASN A 19 -2.56 3.00 20.99
N ASN A 20 -3.35 3.73 20.20
CA ASN A 20 -2.97 4.19 18.86
C ASN A 20 -2.34 5.61 18.82
N TYR A 21 -2.01 6.20 19.98
CA TYR A 21 -1.40 7.53 20.04
C TYR A 21 0.13 7.56 20.28
N THR A 22 0.83 6.42 20.25
CA THR A 22 2.30 6.36 20.44
C THR A 22 3.08 5.77 19.25
N TYR A 23 2.44 5.39 18.16
CA TYR A 23 3.07 5.15 16.86
C TYR A 23 2.42 6.12 15.86
N SER A 24 3.13 7.19 15.48
CA SER A 24 2.61 8.11 14.48
C SER A 24 2.53 7.40 13.14
N MET A 25 1.32 6.99 12.73
CA MET A 25 1.00 6.54 11.37
C MET A 25 1.02 7.71 10.36
N SER A 26 1.80 8.75 10.65
CA SER A 26 2.01 9.88 9.75
C SER A 26 2.71 9.40 8.49
N LYS A 27 2.40 10.06 7.36
CA LYS A 27 3.15 9.86 6.14
C LYS A 27 4.64 10.11 6.45
N PRO A 28 5.54 9.17 6.15
CA PRO A 28 6.96 9.39 6.35
C PRO A 28 7.40 10.57 5.49
N ASP A 29 8.36 11.35 5.99
CA ASP A 29 9.01 12.34 5.15
C ASP A 29 9.87 11.67 4.06
N GLU A 30 10.40 12.47 3.15
CA GLU A 30 11.17 11.95 2.02
C GLU A 30 12.46 11.24 2.46
N ILE A 31 13.11 11.72 3.53
CA ILE A 31 14.36 11.17 4.06
C ILE A 31 14.07 9.85 4.78
N GLU A 32 13.05 9.81 5.63
CA GLU A 32 12.57 8.62 6.32
C GLU A 32 12.21 7.52 5.33
N LEU A 33 11.40 7.84 4.32
CA LEU A 33 10.98 6.90 3.29
C LEU A 33 12.18 6.38 2.49
N LYS A 34 13.07 7.28 2.05
CA LYS A 34 14.27 6.89 1.29
C LYS A 34 15.16 5.96 2.11
N THR A 35 15.34 6.26 3.39
CA THR A 35 16.17 5.47 4.30
C THR A 35 15.58 4.07 4.50
N ALA A 36 14.27 3.98 4.73
CA ALA A 36 13.57 2.70 4.86
C ALA A 36 13.65 1.85 3.59
N LEU A 37 13.53 2.46 2.41
CA LEU A 37 13.64 1.75 1.13
C LEU A 37 15.06 1.22 0.87
N VAL A 38 16.09 1.99 1.22
CA VAL A 38 17.49 1.54 1.13
C VAL A 38 17.72 0.35 2.06
N ALA A 39 17.27 0.45 3.32
CA ALA A 39 17.40 -0.64 4.27
C ALA A 39 16.69 -1.92 3.78
N ALA A 40 15.48 -1.80 3.25
CA ALA A 40 14.76 -2.93 2.68
C ALA A 40 15.48 -3.54 1.46
N ALA A 41 16.02 -2.72 0.56
CA ALA A 41 16.81 -3.21 -0.57
C ALA A 41 18.03 -4.03 -0.09
N THR A 42 18.77 -3.49 0.88
CA THR A 42 19.93 -4.17 1.49
C THR A 42 19.54 -5.48 2.20
N MET A 43 18.39 -5.52 2.89
CA MET A 43 17.87 -6.75 3.49
C MET A 43 17.64 -7.84 2.43
N LYS A 44 17.08 -7.47 1.28
CA LYS A 44 16.82 -8.40 0.18
C LYS A 44 18.11 -8.88 -0.50
N GLU A 45 19.08 -7.98 -0.69
CA GLU A 45 20.39 -8.30 -1.30
C GLU A 45 21.22 -9.29 -0.47
N HIS A 46 21.10 -9.24 0.85
CA HIS A 46 21.84 -10.13 1.76
C HIS A 46 21.05 -11.37 2.21
N ASP A 47 19.89 -11.63 1.61
CA ASP A 47 18.96 -12.71 2.03
C ASP A 47 18.59 -12.65 3.53
N LYS A 48 18.52 -11.42 4.05
CA LYS A 48 18.20 -11.09 5.45
C LYS A 48 16.86 -10.38 5.53
N ASP A 49 15.85 -10.98 4.92
CA ASP A 49 14.47 -10.51 4.99
C ASP A 49 13.58 -11.44 5.83
N PRO A 50 13.85 -11.54 7.15
CA PRO A 50 13.00 -12.35 8.02
C PRO A 50 11.58 -11.75 8.01
N PHE A 51 10.59 -12.63 7.87
CA PHE A 51 9.17 -12.25 7.82
C PHE A 51 8.76 -11.40 6.60
N PHE A 52 9.56 -11.37 5.54
CA PHE A 52 9.22 -10.71 4.26
C PHE A 52 8.99 -9.19 4.35
N ILE A 53 9.58 -8.54 5.35
CA ILE A 53 9.42 -7.10 5.60
C ILE A 53 9.88 -6.29 4.38
N ALA A 54 11.06 -6.59 3.84
CA ALA A 54 11.61 -5.90 2.69
C ALA A 54 10.82 -6.21 1.42
N LYS A 55 10.49 -7.49 1.16
CA LYS A 55 9.64 -7.88 0.03
C LYS A 55 8.33 -7.09 0.07
N THR A 56 7.65 -7.07 1.21
CA THR A 56 6.38 -6.36 1.37
C THR A 56 6.55 -4.84 1.23
N LEU A 57 7.51 -4.22 1.92
CA LEU A 57 7.69 -2.77 1.86
C LEU A 57 8.01 -2.28 0.44
N LEU A 58 8.95 -2.93 -0.24
CA LEU A 58 9.34 -2.57 -1.61
C LEU A 58 8.18 -2.79 -2.59
N ASN A 59 7.47 -3.91 -2.47
CA ASN A 59 6.31 -4.22 -3.30
C ASN A 59 5.19 -3.19 -3.11
N GLN A 60 4.81 -2.88 -1.87
CA GLN A 60 3.76 -1.90 -1.59
C GLN A 60 4.16 -0.50 -2.03
N HIS A 61 5.42 -0.10 -1.81
CA HIS A 61 5.91 1.20 -2.29
C HIS A 61 5.87 1.31 -3.83
N TYR A 62 6.23 0.24 -4.54
CA TYR A 62 6.13 0.18 -6.00
C TYR A 62 4.67 0.30 -6.46
N ARG A 63 3.76 -0.48 -5.88
CA ARG A 63 2.32 -0.46 -6.20
C ARG A 63 1.69 0.90 -5.94
N LEU A 64 2.05 1.54 -4.83
CA LEU A 64 1.50 2.83 -4.41
C LEU A 64 1.64 3.92 -5.48
N LYS A 65 2.76 3.96 -6.21
CA LYS A 65 2.98 4.92 -7.30
C LYS A 65 1.91 4.85 -8.38
N PHE A 66 1.49 3.64 -8.76
CA PHE A 66 0.43 3.46 -9.76
C PHE A 66 -0.94 3.88 -9.23
N TYR A 67 -1.22 3.60 -7.96
CA TYR A 67 -2.48 4.00 -7.33
C TYR A 67 -2.57 5.52 -7.11
N GLU A 68 -1.46 6.19 -6.81
CA GLU A 68 -1.40 7.66 -6.76
C GLU A 68 -1.63 8.29 -8.14
N GLU A 69 -1.11 7.70 -9.22
CA GLU A 69 -1.43 8.11 -10.59
C GLU A 69 -2.91 7.91 -10.91
N LEU A 70 -3.48 6.76 -10.53
CA LEU A 70 -4.91 6.47 -10.71
C LEU A 70 -5.77 7.49 -9.98
N GLN A 71 -5.44 7.82 -8.72
CA GLN A 71 -6.17 8.81 -7.94
C GLN A 71 -6.20 10.16 -8.66
N LYS A 72 -5.03 10.64 -9.13
CA LYS A 72 -4.94 11.89 -9.89
C LYS A 72 -5.77 11.86 -11.17
N ALA A 73 -5.77 10.75 -11.90
CA ALA A 73 -6.57 10.58 -13.11
C ALA A 73 -8.08 10.55 -12.82
N ALA A 74 -8.48 9.87 -11.74
CA ALA A 74 -9.86 9.82 -11.29
C ALA A 74 -10.36 11.21 -10.87
N ASP A 75 -9.57 11.96 -10.09
CA ASP A 75 -9.89 13.32 -9.68
C ASP A 75 -10.07 14.25 -10.89
N ARG A 76 -9.21 14.13 -11.91
CA ARG A 76 -9.37 14.92 -13.14
C ARG A 76 -10.64 14.56 -13.88
N TYR A 77 -10.89 13.26 -14.09
CA TYR A 77 -12.08 12.78 -14.78
C TYR A 77 -13.38 13.24 -14.11
N LEU A 78 -13.45 13.16 -12.78
CA LEU A 78 -14.63 13.56 -12.02
C LEU A 78 -14.85 15.08 -12.02
N ASN A 79 -13.77 15.87 -11.89
CA ASN A 79 -13.88 17.32 -11.73
C ASN A 79 -13.90 18.12 -13.04
N HIS A 80 -13.55 17.51 -14.19
CA HIS A 80 -13.45 18.21 -15.48
C HIS A 80 -14.51 17.75 -16.50
N GLY A 81 -15.69 17.37 -16.01
CA GLY A 81 -16.86 17.10 -16.87
C GLY A 81 -16.74 15.85 -17.75
N GLN A 82 -15.91 14.87 -17.36
CA GLN A 82 -15.80 13.57 -18.02
C GLN A 82 -15.41 13.62 -19.51
N ALA A 83 -14.62 14.62 -19.92
CA ALA A 83 -14.12 14.71 -21.30
C ALA A 83 -13.40 13.42 -21.74
N ASP A 84 -13.54 13.05 -23.03
CA ASP A 84 -12.97 11.81 -23.58
C ASP A 84 -11.47 11.66 -23.33
N ARG A 85 -10.72 12.77 -23.34
CA ARG A 85 -9.29 12.77 -23.03
C ARG A 85 -9.00 12.27 -21.60
N GLU A 86 -9.73 12.78 -20.61
CA GLU A 86 -9.54 12.38 -19.21
C GLU A 86 -10.06 10.96 -18.96
N ARG A 87 -11.12 10.56 -19.67
CA ARG A 87 -11.59 9.16 -19.68
C ARG A 87 -10.52 8.22 -20.21
N MET A 88 -9.88 8.55 -21.32
CA MET A 88 -8.79 7.75 -21.89
C MET A 88 -7.58 7.69 -20.97
N ALA A 89 -7.22 8.80 -20.32
CA ALA A 89 -6.15 8.82 -19.33
C ALA A 89 -6.46 7.89 -18.14
N LEU A 90 -7.69 7.94 -17.61
CA LEU A 90 -8.14 7.08 -16.53
C LEU A 90 -8.10 5.59 -16.91
N LEU A 91 -8.63 5.23 -18.08
CA LEU A 91 -8.58 3.86 -18.60
C LEU A 91 -7.13 3.38 -18.77
N GLY A 92 -6.24 4.25 -19.27
CA GLY A 92 -4.82 3.97 -19.37
C GLY A 92 -4.18 3.66 -18.02
N CYS A 93 -4.49 4.42 -16.96
CA CYS A 93 -4.02 4.15 -15.61
C CYS A 93 -4.53 2.80 -15.07
N ILE A 94 -5.81 2.47 -15.32
CA ILE A 94 -6.40 1.18 -14.92
C ILE A 94 -5.66 0.01 -15.61
N GLU A 95 -5.38 0.12 -16.91
CA GLU A 95 -4.66 -0.94 -17.64
C GLU A 95 -3.20 -1.08 -17.21
N LYS A 96 -2.53 0.03 -16.85
CA LYS A 96 -1.19 -0.01 -16.25
C LYS A 96 -1.20 -0.79 -14.94
N ILE A 97 -2.16 -0.53 -14.05
CA ILE A 97 -2.31 -1.25 -12.77
C ILE A 97 -2.58 -2.74 -13.03
N ARG A 98 -3.52 -3.08 -13.92
CA ARG A 98 -3.81 -4.48 -14.27
C ARG A 98 -2.58 -5.22 -14.80
N THR A 99 -1.79 -4.55 -15.64
CA THR A 99 -0.55 -5.12 -16.17
C THR A 99 0.50 -5.30 -15.08
N MET A 100 0.64 -4.32 -14.19
CA MET A 100 1.54 -4.38 -13.04
C MET A 100 1.17 -5.52 -12.09
N GLU A 101 -0.11 -5.65 -11.70
CA GLU A 101 -0.58 -6.72 -10.80
C GLU A 101 -0.36 -8.12 -11.41
N ARG A 102 -0.61 -8.28 -12.73
CA ARG A 102 -0.28 -9.54 -13.43
C ARG A 102 1.22 -9.88 -13.38
N LYS A 103 2.09 -8.88 -13.53
CA LYS A 103 3.55 -9.09 -13.43
C LYS A 103 3.94 -9.54 -12.04
N LEU A 104 3.42 -8.87 -11.00
CA LEU A 104 3.72 -9.23 -9.61
C LEU A 104 3.22 -10.64 -9.27
N ALA A 105 2.01 -11.02 -9.70
CA ALA A 105 1.49 -12.36 -9.50
C ALA A 105 2.31 -13.44 -10.23
N ASN A 106 2.83 -13.13 -11.43
CA ASN A 106 3.65 -14.07 -12.19
C ASN A 106 5.11 -14.16 -11.69
N ASP A 107 5.65 -13.09 -11.14
CA ASP A 107 6.99 -13.11 -10.53
C ASP A 107 6.98 -13.98 -9.26
N ASP A 108 5.88 -14.02 -8.50
CA ASP A 108 5.72 -14.98 -7.40
C ASP A 108 5.71 -16.44 -7.90
N ILE A 109 5.19 -16.73 -9.10
CA ILE A 109 5.18 -18.10 -9.67
C ILE A 109 6.58 -18.56 -10.11
N LYS A 110 7.43 -17.64 -10.59
CA LYS A 110 8.80 -17.98 -11.02
C LYS A 110 9.77 -18.27 -9.86
N ASP A 111 9.46 -17.79 -8.66
CA ASP A 111 10.23 -18.04 -7.43
C ASP A 111 9.95 -19.44 -6.84
N PHE A 112 8.78 -20.03 -7.15
CA PHE A 112 8.50 -21.44 -6.86
C PHE A 112 9.10 -22.33 -7.96
N GLY A 113 10.39 -22.65 -7.80
CA GLY A 113 11.21 -23.43 -8.72
C GLY A 113 10.48 -24.57 -9.42
N LEU A 114 10.39 -24.47 -10.75
CA LEU A 114 10.26 -25.59 -11.66
C LEU A 114 11.54 -25.66 -12.49
N GLU A 115 12.54 -26.35 -11.93
CA GLU A 115 13.57 -27.06 -12.72
C GLU A 115 13.02 -28.45 -13.10
#